data_AF-A0A9P3ZQR2-F1
#
_entry.id   AF-A0A9P3ZQR2-F1
#
_cell.length_a   1.000
_cell.length_b   1.000
_cell.length_c   1.000
_cell.angle_alpha   90.00
_cell.angle_beta   90.00
_cell.angle_gamma   90.00
#
_symmetry.space_group_name_H-M   'P 1'
#
loop_
_entity.id
_entity.type
_entity.pdbx_description
1 polymer ?
#
loop_
_entity_poly.entity_id
_entity_poly.type
_entity_poly.pdbx_seq_one_letter_code
_entity_poly.pdbx_strand_id
1 'polypeptide(L)'
;MNRIISLLSLPLLSLATVFAANTPESIGNDLQLFKDTSCTALKQDVKDTSAFQSDAMKELADKILAGNYKPDYLYAEYQALPSPRQTGKNLRIGDGFSKYDNMTGVYLEKGQHVVLVGKTYGREISLLLPNLMRKPAEGVQPTKDPNGWGLHKKQIPLKEGINIIDVETPANAYISYFSNDADTAPKIPVHFVTGKVNGYFDTTRGDTNEDWVRLLDQAVSPIMDARGKYIQVAYPVEFLKKFTRDRGTELINAYDKLIGIQYQLMGLEKYGKIPKNRVFARVNFNYYMFRDGDGVAYLGDNGTMRMVTDPENVLKGDACWGFSHEVGHVMQMRPMTWGGMTEVSNNIFSLQAAAKTGNESRLKRQGSYDKARKEIIDGKIAYLQSKDVFNKLVPLWQLHLYFTKNGHPDFYPDVMEYLRNNAGNYGGNDTIKYQFEFIKACCDVTKTDLTDFFEKWGFFKTGQFHIGDYANYDFTVTPEMVTETKKWITDKSYPKSQTDITGISE
;
A
#
# COMPACT_ATOMS: atom_id res chain seq x y z
N MET A 1 -16.72 9.87 -90.22
CA MET A 1 -16.64 10.78 -89.06
C MET A 1 -17.49 10.24 -87.94
N ASN A 2 -16.80 9.86 -86.86
CA ASN A 2 -17.21 9.49 -85.50
C ASN A 2 -18.69 9.69 -85.10
N ARG A 3 -19.31 8.62 -84.60
CA ARG A 3 -20.26 8.70 -83.49
C ARG A 3 -19.83 7.75 -82.38
N ILE A 4 -19.49 8.38 -81.26
CA ILE A 4 -19.11 7.81 -79.98
C ILE A 4 -20.34 7.15 -79.36
N ILE A 5 -20.22 5.89 -78.94
CA ILE A 5 -21.16 5.22 -78.03
C ILE A 5 -20.41 5.03 -76.71
N SER A 6 -20.82 5.77 -75.70
CA SER A 6 -20.32 5.64 -74.32
C SER A 6 -20.85 4.34 -73.71
N LEU A 7 -19.95 3.43 -73.32
CA LEU A 7 -20.27 2.39 -72.35
C LEU A 7 -20.34 3.02 -70.96
N LEU A 8 -21.54 3.08 -70.37
CA LEU A 8 -21.69 3.24 -68.92
C LEU A 8 -21.36 1.91 -68.25
N SER A 9 -20.22 1.85 -67.56
CA SER A 9 -19.96 0.84 -66.54
C SER A 9 -20.70 1.22 -65.26
N LEU A 10 -21.63 0.38 -64.82
CA LEU A 10 -22.15 0.43 -63.45
C LEU A 10 -21.02 0.04 -62.49
N PRO A 11 -20.76 0.81 -61.41
CA PRO A 11 -19.98 0.28 -60.30
C PRO A 11 -20.89 -0.68 -59.51
N LEU A 12 -20.48 -1.94 -59.40
CA LEU A 12 -20.96 -2.83 -58.34
C LEU A 12 -20.68 -2.12 -57.00
N LEU A 13 -21.72 -1.68 -56.30
CA LEU A 13 -21.62 -1.42 -54.87
C LEU A 13 -21.30 -2.76 -54.21
N SER A 14 -20.04 -2.96 -53.83
CA SER A 14 -19.72 -3.93 -52.79
C SER A 14 -20.45 -3.46 -51.53
N LEU A 15 -21.46 -4.20 -51.10
CA LEU A 15 -21.96 -4.15 -49.74
C LEU A 15 -20.75 -4.39 -48.83
N ALA A 16 -20.14 -3.30 -48.35
CA ALA A 16 -19.28 -3.38 -47.20
C ALA A 16 -20.15 -3.98 -46.10
N THR A 17 -19.85 -5.22 -45.71
CA THR A 17 -20.25 -5.74 -44.42
C THR A 17 -19.80 -4.70 -43.41
N VAL A 18 -20.74 -3.89 -42.92
CA VAL A 18 -20.51 -2.98 -41.81
C VAL A 18 -20.14 -3.88 -40.66
N PHE A 19 -18.85 -4.00 -40.37
CA PHE A 19 -18.40 -4.62 -39.14
C PHE A 19 -19.08 -3.86 -38.00
N ALA A 20 -19.74 -4.61 -37.12
CA ALA A 20 -20.52 -4.11 -36.00
C ALA A 20 -19.60 -3.41 -34.99
N ALA A 21 -19.31 -2.13 -35.22
CA ALA A 21 -18.49 -1.35 -34.31
C ALA A 21 -19.16 -1.31 -32.93
N ASN A 22 -18.40 -1.62 -31.87
CA ASN A 22 -18.85 -1.46 -30.50
C ASN A 22 -19.14 0.03 -30.26
N THR A 23 -20.42 0.39 -30.27
CA THR A 23 -20.91 1.74 -29.99
C THR A 23 -21.87 1.69 -28.80
N PRO A 24 -22.06 2.78 -28.05
CA PRO A 24 -23.03 2.80 -26.95
C PRO A 24 -24.46 2.45 -27.41
N GLU A 25 -24.82 2.80 -28.64
CA GLU A 25 -26.12 2.49 -29.23
C GLU A 25 -26.28 1.00 -29.55
N SER A 26 -25.31 0.40 -30.27
CA SER A 26 -25.35 -1.03 -30.59
C SER A 26 -25.35 -1.90 -29.34
N ILE A 27 -24.46 -1.59 -28.38
CA ILE A 27 -24.42 -2.28 -27.09
C ILE A 27 -25.74 -2.07 -26.34
N GLY A 28 -26.27 -0.84 -26.31
CA GLY A 28 -27.54 -0.52 -25.65
C GLY A 28 -28.73 -1.29 -26.19
N ASN A 29 -28.78 -1.52 -27.51
CA ASN A 29 -29.78 -2.37 -28.15
C ASN A 29 -29.59 -3.84 -27.73
N ASP A 30 -28.36 -4.34 -27.72
CA ASP A 30 -28.03 -5.72 -27.34
C ASP A 30 -28.34 -6.03 -25.87
N LEU A 31 -28.26 -5.05 -24.96
CA LEU A 31 -28.63 -5.23 -23.55
C LEU A 31 -30.07 -5.74 -23.37
N GLN A 32 -30.97 -5.44 -24.31
CA GLN A 32 -32.36 -5.91 -24.28
C GLN A 32 -32.48 -7.42 -24.51
N LEU A 33 -31.43 -8.10 -24.97
CA LEU A 33 -31.39 -9.55 -25.20
C LEU A 33 -30.95 -10.34 -23.96
N PHE A 34 -30.50 -9.66 -22.92
CA PHE A 34 -30.09 -10.26 -21.65
C PHE A 34 -31.22 -10.31 -20.64
N LYS A 35 -31.13 -11.26 -19.70
CA LYS A 35 -32.14 -11.47 -18.66
C LYS A 35 -32.27 -10.27 -17.72
N ASP A 36 -31.15 -9.64 -17.40
CA ASP A 36 -31.05 -8.48 -16.51
C ASP A 36 -29.77 -7.69 -16.80
N THR A 37 -29.58 -6.60 -16.06
CA THR A 37 -28.46 -5.65 -16.26
C THR A 37 -27.08 -6.23 -15.91
N SER A 38 -26.99 -7.40 -15.27
CA SER A 38 -25.70 -8.07 -15.07
C SER A 38 -25.10 -8.56 -16.38
N CYS A 39 -25.94 -8.81 -17.40
CA CYS A 39 -25.55 -9.40 -18.67
C CYS A 39 -24.81 -10.74 -18.54
N THR A 40 -25.12 -11.52 -17.50
CA THR A 40 -24.50 -12.84 -17.26
C THR A 40 -25.28 -14.01 -17.86
N ALA A 41 -26.52 -13.76 -18.29
CA ALA A 41 -27.39 -14.74 -18.94
C ALA A 41 -28.30 -14.07 -19.98
N LEU A 42 -28.57 -14.81 -21.06
CA LEU A 42 -29.51 -14.38 -22.11
C LEU A 42 -30.96 -14.66 -21.73
N LYS A 43 -31.90 -13.95 -22.35
CA LYS A 43 -33.32 -14.30 -22.27
C LYS A 43 -33.58 -15.65 -22.95
N GLN A 44 -34.63 -16.35 -22.51
CA GLN A 44 -34.90 -17.73 -22.93
C GLN A 44 -35.21 -17.85 -24.43
N ASP A 45 -35.75 -16.81 -25.05
CA ASP A 45 -36.11 -16.71 -26.46
C ASP A 45 -34.92 -16.42 -27.38
N VAL A 46 -33.77 -16.01 -26.84
CA VAL A 46 -32.53 -15.81 -27.62
C VAL A 46 -31.84 -17.16 -27.84
N LYS A 47 -31.81 -17.61 -29.10
CA LYS A 47 -31.27 -18.93 -29.50
C LYS A 47 -29.96 -18.86 -30.30
N ASP A 48 -29.66 -17.70 -30.88
CA ASP A 48 -28.47 -17.46 -31.67
C ASP A 48 -28.02 -15.99 -31.48
N THR A 49 -26.94 -15.60 -32.17
CA THR A 49 -26.37 -14.27 -32.04
C THR A 49 -26.60 -13.37 -33.26
N SER A 50 -27.61 -13.69 -34.08
CA SER A 50 -27.95 -12.91 -35.29
C SER A 50 -28.56 -11.53 -34.97
N ALA A 51 -29.24 -11.39 -33.83
CA ALA A 51 -29.87 -10.15 -33.40
C ALA A 51 -28.89 -9.14 -32.77
N PHE A 52 -27.64 -9.56 -32.50
CA PHE A 52 -26.64 -8.71 -31.86
C PHE A 52 -26.01 -7.73 -32.85
N GLN A 53 -25.89 -6.48 -32.42
CA GLN A 53 -25.40 -5.35 -33.21
C GLN A 53 -23.98 -4.95 -32.85
N SER A 54 -23.42 -5.44 -31.74
CA SER A 54 -22.05 -5.16 -31.30
C SER A 54 -21.21 -6.43 -31.20
N ASP A 55 -19.95 -6.36 -31.65
CA ASP A 55 -19.03 -7.50 -31.63
C ASP A 55 -18.79 -8.02 -30.21
N ALA A 56 -18.64 -7.13 -29.23
CA ALA A 56 -18.37 -7.52 -27.84
C ALA A 56 -19.54 -8.28 -27.20
N MET A 57 -20.77 -7.80 -27.38
CA MET A 57 -21.94 -8.47 -26.81
C MET A 57 -22.27 -9.76 -27.57
N LYS A 58 -22.01 -9.80 -28.88
CA LYS A 58 -22.11 -11.01 -29.69
C LYS A 58 -21.19 -12.10 -29.18
N GLU A 59 -19.91 -11.79 -28.96
CA GLU A 59 -18.93 -12.76 -28.45
C GLU A 59 -19.31 -13.26 -27.04
N LEU A 60 -19.80 -12.36 -26.17
CA LEU A 60 -20.33 -12.74 -24.86
C LEU A 60 -21.52 -13.71 -24.99
N ALA A 61 -22.48 -13.40 -25.87
CA ALA A 61 -23.65 -14.23 -26.10
C ALA A 61 -23.28 -15.61 -26.66
N ASP A 62 -22.33 -15.69 -27.60
CA ASP A 62 -21.82 -16.94 -28.14
C ASP A 62 -21.22 -17.82 -27.01
N LYS A 63 -20.46 -17.23 -26.07
CA LYS A 63 -19.92 -17.95 -24.89
C LYS A 63 -21.02 -18.45 -23.96
N ILE A 64 -22.07 -17.65 -23.74
CA ILE A 64 -23.22 -18.02 -22.90
C ILE A 64 -23.99 -19.18 -23.53
N LEU A 65 -24.31 -19.08 -24.82
CA LEU A 65 -25.03 -20.14 -25.56
C LEU A 65 -24.24 -21.45 -25.61
N ALA A 66 -22.91 -21.36 -25.73
CA ALA A 66 -22.02 -22.52 -25.68
C ALA A 66 -21.88 -23.15 -24.27
N GLY A 67 -22.44 -22.54 -23.22
CA GLY A 67 -22.30 -23.01 -21.84
C GLY A 67 -20.90 -22.83 -21.25
N ASN A 68 -20.04 -22.03 -21.91
CA ASN A 68 -18.64 -21.83 -21.54
C ASN A 68 -18.38 -20.50 -20.84
N TYR A 69 -19.40 -19.64 -20.73
CA TYR A 69 -19.28 -18.38 -20.04
C TYR A 69 -19.30 -18.58 -18.51
N LYS A 70 -18.17 -18.30 -17.87
CA LYS A 70 -18.03 -18.21 -16.43
C LYS A 70 -17.73 -16.75 -16.07
N PRO A 71 -18.67 -16.04 -15.42
CA PRO A 71 -18.48 -14.63 -15.07
C PRO A 71 -17.49 -14.42 -13.91
N ASP A 72 -16.85 -15.48 -13.40
CA ASP A 72 -15.84 -15.43 -12.35
C ASP A 72 -14.82 -14.32 -12.66
N TYR A 73 -14.66 -13.37 -11.73
CA TYR A 73 -13.85 -12.14 -11.88
C TYR A 73 -14.38 -11.09 -12.87
N LEU A 74 -15.01 -11.50 -13.98
CA LEU A 74 -15.55 -10.59 -14.99
C LEU A 74 -16.77 -9.81 -14.50
N TYR A 75 -17.60 -10.40 -13.64
CA TYR A 75 -18.71 -9.72 -12.97
C TYR A 75 -18.55 -9.81 -11.45
N ALA A 76 -18.62 -8.67 -10.78
CA ALA A 76 -18.63 -8.61 -9.31
C ALA A 76 -19.34 -7.34 -8.80
N GLU A 77 -19.77 -7.40 -7.55
CA GLU A 77 -20.25 -6.24 -6.80
C GLU A 77 -19.13 -5.67 -5.93
N TYR A 78 -18.74 -4.42 -6.18
CA TYR A 78 -17.64 -3.76 -5.48
C TYR A 78 -18.17 -2.94 -4.32
N GLN A 79 -17.62 -3.18 -3.13
CA GLN A 79 -17.91 -2.40 -1.93
C GLN A 79 -16.97 -1.18 -1.86
N ALA A 80 -17.49 -0.06 -1.34
CA ALA A 80 -16.65 1.08 -1.03
C ALA A 80 -15.66 0.74 0.10
N LEU A 81 -14.43 1.23 -0.01
CA LEU A 81 -13.44 1.15 1.04
C LEU A 81 -13.19 2.51 1.67
N PRO A 82 -12.74 2.61 2.93
CA PRO A 82 -12.37 3.89 3.52
C PRO A 82 -11.31 4.59 2.68
N SER A 83 -11.41 5.91 2.51
CA SER A 83 -10.38 6.67 1.79
C SER A 83 -9.00 6.49 2.45
N PRO A 84 -7.96 6.01 1.72
CA PRO A 84 -6.60 5.87 2.27
C PRO A 84 -6.05 7.16 2.89
N ARG A 85 -6.40 8.30 2.31
CA ARG A 85 -6.04 9.63 2.84
C ARG A 85 -6.74 9.93 4.16
N GLN A 86 -8.03 9.59 4.28
CA GLN A 86 -8.76 9.78 5.53
C GLN A 86 -8.27 8.81 6.61
N THR A 87 -7.97 7.56 6.24
CA THR A 87 -7.31 6.59 7.10
C THR A 87 -5.97 7.13 7.61
N GLY A 88 -5.14 7.69 6.72
CA GLY A 88 -3.88 8.33 7.09
C GLY A 88 -4.07 9.48 8.09
N LYS A 89 -5.07 10.35 7.88
CA LYS A 89 -5.42 11.41 8.83
C LYS A 89 -5.85 10.87 10.20
N ASN A 90 -6.75 9.90 10.23
CA ASN A 90 -7.27 9.30 11.47
C ASN A 90 -6.15 8.64 12.28
N LEU A 91 -5.22 7.98 11.58
CA LEU A 91 -4.05 7.34 12.17
C LEU A 91 -2.84 8.28 12.27
N ARG A 92 -2.99 9.57 11.96
CA ARG A 92 -1.93 10.59 11.99
C ARG A 92 -0.62 10.13 11.33
N ILE A 93 -0.74 9.41 10.22
CA ILE A 93 0.36 8.91 9.39
C ILE A 93 0.29 9.57 8.01
N GLY A 94 1.28 9.30 7.16
CA GLY A 94 1.27 9.74 5.75
C GLY A 94 0.32 8.91 4.88
N ASP A 95 0.21 9.27 3.60
CA ASP A 95 -0.52 8.47 2.60
C ASP A 95 0.33 7.25 2.22
N GLY A 96 -0.16 6.02 2.36
CA GLY A 96 0.61 4.82 1.98
C GLY A 96 -0.18 3.51 1.99
N PHE A 97 -1.45 3.55 2.39
CA PHE A 97 -2.35 2.42 2.18
C PHE A 97 -2.75 2.29 0.72
N SER A 98 -3.14 1.07 0.35
CA SER A 98 -3.50 0.69 -1.00
C SER A 98 -4.62 1.55 -1.57
N LYS A 99 -4.44 1.95 -2.83
CA LYS A 99 -5.47 2.52 -3.70
C LYS A 99 -6.03 1.47 -4.66
N TYR A 100 -5.64 0.20 -4.49
CA TYR A 100 -5.86 -0.91 -5.43
C TYR A 100 -6.59 -2.08 -4.76
N ASP A 101 -7.09 -1.93 -3.52
CA ASP A 101 -7.65 -3.02 -2.70
C ASP A 101 -8.81 -3.79 -3.37
N ASN A 102 -9.58 -3.10 -4.20
CA ASN A 102 -10.65 -3.67 -5.00
C ASN A 102 -10.08 -4.25 -6.32
N MET A 103 -9.36 -5.36 -6.18
CA MET A 103 -8.84 -6.16 -7.29
C MET A 103 -9.97 -6.80 -8.09
N THR A 104 -9.85 -6.74 -9.41
CA THR A 104 -10.85 -7.36 -10.29
C THR A 104 -10.48 -8.79 -10.66
N GLY A 105 -9.18 -9.10 -10.80
CA GLY A 105 -8.72 -10.34 -11.44
C GLY A 105 -8.85 -10.32 -12.97
N VAL A 106 -9.13 -9.16 -13.56
CA VAL A 106 -9.25 -8.96 -15.01
C VAL A 106 -7.98 -8.30 -15.54
N TYR A 107 -7.45 -8.83 -16.63
CA TYR A 107 -6.36 -8.26 -17.41
C TYR A 107 -6.90 -7.64 -18.70
N LEU A 108 -6.62 -6.36 -18.91
CA LEU A 108 -6.98 -5.65 -20.13
C LEU A 108 -5.76 -5.52 -21.02
N GLU A 109 -5.88 -5.97 -22.26
CA GLU A 109 -4.84 -5.86 -23.27
C GLU A 109 -4.93 -4.50 -23.97
N LYS A 110 -3.99 -4.22 -24.87
CA LYS A 110 -4.07 -3.01 -25.69
C LYS A 110 -5.27 -3.15 -26.63
N GLY A 111 -6.14 -2.16 -26.64
CA GLY A 111 -7.34 -2.14 -27.47
C GLY A 111 -8.55 -1.59 -26.75
N GLN A 112 -9.71 -1.77 -27.37
CA GLN A 112 -10.98 -1.28 -26.86
C GLN A 112 -11.63 -2.33 -25.95
N HIS A 113 -12.12 -1.88 -24.80
CA HIS A 113 -12.78 -2.72 -23.81
C HIS A 113 -14.16 -2.20 -23.44
N VAL A 114 -15.13 -3.11 -23.27
CA VAL A 114 -16.50 -2.79 -22.87
C VAL A 114 -16.69 -3.17 -21.40
N VAL A 115 -17.08 -2.19 -20.59
CA VAL A 115 -17.38 -2.34 -19.17
C VAL A 115 -18.77 -1.80 -18.89
N LEU A 116 -19.62 -2.63 -18.30
CA LEU A 116 -20.97 -2.25 -17.86
C LEU A 116 -20.94 -1.99 -16.36
N VAL A 117 -21.49 -0.86 -15.94
CA VAL A 117 -21.61 -0.51 -14.52
C VAL A 117 -23.09 -0.43 -14.16
N GLY A 118 -23.49 -1.12 -13.10
CA GLY A 118 -24.84 -1.07 -12.56
C GLY A 118 -25.15 0.27 -11.89
N LYS A 119 -26.24 0.30 -11.11
CA LYS A 119 -26.63 1.51 -10.39
C LYS A 119 -25.52 2.00 -9.47
N THR A 120 -25.10 3.26 -9.62
CA THR A 120 -24.05 3.85 -8.78
C THR A 120 -24.61 4.62 -7.60
N TYR A 121 -25.91 4.95 -7.61
CA TYR A 121 -26.58 5.76 -6.58
C TYR A 121 -25.87 7.11 -6.35
N GLY A 122 -25.35 7.71 -7.43
CA GLY A 122 -24.62 8.97 -7.38
C GLY A 122 -23.20 8.88 -6.83
N ARG A 123 -22.67 7.66 -6.62
CA ARG A 123 -21.30 7.44 -6.17
C ARG A 123 -20.32 7.49 -7.34
N GLU A 124 -19.16 8.09 -7.10
CA GLU A 124 -18.06 8.11 -8.06
C GLU A 124 -17.23 6.83 -7.94
N ILE A 125 -16.97 6.22 -9.09
CA ILE A 125 -16.17 5.01 -9.24
C ILE A 125 -15.27 5.19 -10.46
N SER A 126 -14.07 4.60 -10.43
CA SER A 126 -13.13 4.66 -11.55
C SER A 126 -12.46 3.31 -11.76
N LEU A 127 -12.04 3.07 -13.00
CA LEU A 127 -11.09 2.02 -13.34
C LEU A 127 -9.67 2.53 -13.13
N LEU A 128 -8.82 1.73 -12.49
CA LEU A 128 -7.39 1.98 -12.37
C LEU A 128 -6.60 0.92 -13.15
N LEU A 129 -5.64 1.38 -13.93
CA LEU A 129 -4.75 0.57 -14.76
C LEU A 129 -3.29 0.96 -14.47
N PRO A 130 -2.63 0.32 -13.48
CA PRO A 130 -1.23 0.58 -13.15
C PRO A 130 -0.27 -0.17 -14.08
N ASN A 131 0.78 0.50 -14.53
CA ASN A 131 1.86 -0.12 -15.31
C ASN A 131 2.94 -0.69 -14.36
N LEU A 132 2.63 -1.83 -13.74
CA LEU A 132 3.49 -2.48 -12.75
C LEU A 132 4.79 -3.04 -13.34
N MET A 133 4.82 -3.33 -14.64
CA MET A 133 6.01 -3.84 -15.34
C MET A 133 6.82 -2.74 -16.03
N ARG A 134 6.53 -1.46 -15.75
CA ARG A 134 7.26 -0.33 -16.34
C ARG A 134 8.74 -0.41 -15.98
N LYS A 135 9.57 -0.33 -17.01
CA LYS A 135 11.02 -0.21 -16.91
C LYS A 135 11.47 1.14 -17.49
N PRO A 136 12.62 1.69 -17.04
CA PRO A 136 13.30 2.75 -17.76
C PRO A 136 13.57 2.36 -19.21
N ALA A 137 13.67 3.35 -20.09
CA ALA A 137 14.08 3.10 -21.47
C ALA A 137 15.47 2.46 -21.53
N GLU A 138 15.73 1.67 -22.58
CA GLU A 138 17.03 1.03 -22.77
C GLU A 138 18.17 2.06 -22.76
N GLY A 139 19.27 1.75 -22.06
CA GLY A 139 20.40 2.66 -21.87
C GLY A 139 20.22 3.73 -20.77
N VAL A 140 19.03 3.86 -20.19
CA VAL A 140 18.79 4.78 -19.06
C VAL A 140 19.10 4.09 -17.73
N GLN A 141 19.95 4.71 -16.90
CA GLN A 141 20.16 4.25 -15.53
C GLN A 141 18.83 4.30 -14.76
N PRO A 142 18.40 3.20 -14.11
CA PRO A 142 17.06 3.14 -13.51
C PRO A 142 16.72 4.23 -12.49
N THR A 143 17.73 4.68 -11.73
CA THR A 143 17.58 5.75 -10.73
C THR A 143 17.52 7.16 -11.36
N LYS A 144 17.82 7.29 -12.65
CA LYS A 144 17.83 8.55 -13.42
C LYS A 144 16.78 8.56 -14.53
N ASP A 145 15.73 7.76 -14.39
CA ASP A 145 14.64 7.72 -15.35
C ASP A 145 13.97 9.11 -15.48
N PRO A 146 13.98 9.75 -16.66
CA PRO A 146 13.42 11.09 -16.85
C PRO A 146 11.90 11.11 -16.65
N ASN A 147 11.23 9.96 -16.79
CA ASN A 147 9.80 9.82 -16.55
C ASN A 147 9.48 9.52 -15.07
N GLY A 148 10.48 9.60 -14.18
CA GLY A 148 10.36 9.35 -12.76
C GLY A 148 10.30 7.87 -12.39
N TRP A 149 10.42 7.57 -11.10
CA TRP A 149 10.44 6.22 -10.54
C TRP A 149 9.11 5.75 -9.95
N GLY A 150 8.15 6.66 -9.78
CA GLY A 150 6.84 6.35 -9.22
C GLY A 150 6.00 5.44 -10.12
N LEU A 151 4.94 4.86 -9.57
CA LEU A 151 4.01 4.00 -10.32
C LEU A 151 3.18 4.84 -11.30
N HIS A 152 3.38 4.59 -12.59
CA HIS A 152 2.55 5.16 -13.65
C HIS A 152 1.22 4.42 -13.71
N LYS A 153 0.11 5.15 -13.83
CA LYS A 153 -1.24 4.58 -13.85
C LYS A 153 -2.20 5.46 -14.64
N LYS A 154 -3.18 4.83 -15.28
CA LYS A 154 -4.34 5.51 -15.88
C LYS A 154 -5.53 5.34 -14.94
N GLN A 155 -6.20 6.45 -14.61
CA GLN A 155 -7.48 6.44 -13.89
C GLN A 155 -8.57 6.92 -14.84
N ILE A 156 -9.63 6.13 -14.98
CA ILE A 156 -10.72 6.37 -15.92
C ILE A 156 -12.02 6.39 -15.13
N PRO A 157 -12.70 7.54 -15.01
CA PRO A 157 -14.02 7.60 -14.39
C PRO A 157 -14.99 6.66 -15.11
N LEU A 158 -15.74 5.88 -14.34
CA LEU A 158 -16.79 5.03 -14.87
C LEU A 158 -18.15 5.65 -14.55
N LYS A 159 -19.07 5.58 -15.51
CA LYS A 159 -20.46 6.01 -15.35
C LYS A 159 -21.39 4.81 -15.30
N GLU A 160 -22.57 4.99 -14.69
CA GLU A 160 -23.66 4.03 -14.79
C GLU A 160 -23.98 3.69 -16.26
N GLY A 161 -24.18 2.41 -16.55
CA GLY A 161 -24.39 1.89 -17.89
C GLY A 161 -23.09 1.58 -18.64
N ILE A 162 -23.05 1.93 -19.93
CA ILE A 162 -22.02 1.48 -20.88
C ILE A 162 -20.78 2.38 -20.82
N ASN A 163 -19.62 1.75 -20.63
CA ASN A 163 -18.30 2.38 -20.69
C ASN A 163 -17.46 1.65 -21.75
N ILE A 164 -17.00 2.40 -22.76
CA ILE A 164 -16.09 1.91 -23.80
C ILE A 164 -14.73 2.55 -23.53
N ILE A 165 -13.71 1.72 -23.30
CA ILE A 165 -12.44 2.12 -22.72
C ILE A 165 -11.31 1.73 -23.66
N ASP A 166 -10.54 2.71 -24.12
CA ASP A 166 -9.33 2.46 -24.89
C ASP A 166 -8.10 2.33 -23.97
N VAL A 167 -7.52 1.14 -24.01
CA VAL A 167 -6.33 0.75 -23.25
C VAL A 167 -5.11 0.78 -24.17
N GLU A 168 -4.12 1.59 -23.81
CA GLU A 168 -2.87 1.71 -24.58
C GLU A 168 -1.76 0.82 -24.02
N THR A 169 -1.70 0.73 -22.69
CA THR A 169 -0.76 -0.09 -21.94
C THR A 169 -1.54 -1.19 -21.23
N PRO A 170 -1.28 -2.48 -21.56
CA PRO A 170 -1.93 -3.59 -20.88
C PRO A 170 -1.71 -3.56 -19.37
N ALA A 171 -2.74 -3.91 -18.59
CA ALA A 171 -2.68 -3.86 -17.13
C ALA A 171 -3.72 -4.77 -16.47
N ASN A 172 -3.42 -5.21 -15.24
CA ASN A 172 -4.46 -5.71 -14.34
C ASN A 172 -5.39 -4.55 -13.99
N ALA A 173 -6.69 -4.79 -14.04
CA ALA A 173 -7.72 -3.80 -13.73
C ALA A 173 -8.04 -3.78 -12.23
N TYR A 174 -8.25 -2.58 -11.69
CA TYR A 174 -8.72 -2.40 -10.32
C TYR A 174 -9.87 -1.41 -10.31
N ILE A 175 -10.81 -1.58 -9.38
CA ILE A 175 -11.91 -0.65 -9.17
C ILE A 175 -11.53 0.31 -8.04
N SER A 176 -11.32 1.58 -8.39
CA SER A 176 -11.21 2.64 -7.39
C SER A 176 -12.60 3.04 -6.92
N TYR A 177 -13.01 2.48 -5.78
CA TYR A 177 -14.24 2.85 -5.10
C TYR A 177 -13.94 3.09 -3.62
N PHE A 178 -13.64 4.35 -3.28
CA PHE A 178 -13.30 4.76 -1.93
C PHE A 178 -14.25 5.85 -1.44
N SER A 179 -14.66 5.78 -0.17
CA SER A 179 -15.56 6.76 0.42
C SER A 179 -15.24 7.01 1.90
N ASN A 180 -15.69 8.15 2.43
CA ASN A 180 -15.61 8.44 3.85
C ASN A 180 -16.71 7.75 4.67
N ASP A 181 -17.82 7.37 4.01
CA ASP A 181 -18.97 6.64 4.56
C ASP A 181 -19.04 5.21 4.00
N ALA A 182 -17.87 4.58 3.81
CA ALA A 182 -17.71 3.28 3.16
C ALA A 182 -18.59 2.16 3.75
N ASP A 183 -18.85 2.21 5.06
CA ASP A 183 -19.62 1.18 5.78
C ASP A 183 -21.10 1.16 5.41
N THR A 184 -21.63 2.29 4.92
CA THR A 184 -23.03 2.45 4.52
C THR A 184 -23.19 2.69 3.01
N ALA A 185 -22.09 2.75 2.27
CA ALA A 185 -22.11 2.97 0.83
C ALA A 185 -22.65 1.72 0.10
N PRO A 186 -23.45 1.91 -0.97
CA PRO A 186 -24.00 0.78 -1.73
C PRO A 186 -22.88 0.00 -2.43
N LYS A 187 -23.10 -1.29 -2.67
CA LYS A 187 -22.24 -2.04 -3.58
C LYS A 187 -22.57 -1.66 -5.03
N ILE A 188 -21.55 -1.59 -5.87
CA ILE A 188 -21.71 -1.24 -7.29
C ILE A 188 -21.38 -2.48 -8.15
N PRO A 189 -22.34 -3.03 -8.90
CA PRO A 189 -22.08 -4.10 -9.86
C PRO A 189 -21.24 -3.58 -11.03
N VAL A 190 -20.20 -4.31 -11.41
CA VAL A 190 -19.38 -4.03 -12.60
C VAL A 190 -19.18 -5.32 -13.37
N HIS A 191 -19.42 -5.28 -14.68
CA HIS A 191 -19.18 -6.36 -15.62
C HIS A 191 -18.16 -5.94 -16.68
N PHE A 192 -17.01 -6.59 -16.73
CA PHE A 192 -16.07 -6.57 -17.83
C PHE A 192 -16.55 -7.52 -18.94
N VAL A 193 -17.27 -6.99 -19.93
CA VAL A 193 -17.77 -7.77 -21.08
C VAL A 193 -16.61 -8.29 -21.93
N THR A 194 -15.56 -7.49 -22.05
CA THR A 194 -14.30 -7.87 -22.69
C THR A 194 -13.13 -7.79 -21.72
N GLY A 195 -12.01 -8.39 -22.09
CA GLY A 195 -10.85 -8.59 -21.20
C GLY A 195 -10.62 -10.08 -20.94
N LYS A 196 -9.51 -10.39 -20.29
CA LYS A 196 -9.13 -11.78 -19.95
C LYS A 196 -9.17 -11.97 -18.45
N VAL A 197 -9.64 -13.13 -18.00
CA VAL A 197 -9.54 -13.53 -16.59
C VAL A 197 -8.08 -13.90 -16.31
N ASN A 198 -7.45 -13.16 -15.40
CA ASN A 198 -6.18 -13.51 -14.79
C ASN A 198 -6.39 -14.18 -13.41
N GLY A 199 -7.44 -13.76 -12.70
CA GLY A 199 -7.69 -14.10 -11.32
C GLY A 199 -6.78 -13.34 -10.35
N TYR A 200 -7.02 -13.54 -9.05
CA TYR A 200 -6.17 -13.10 -7.96
C TYR A 200 -6.33 -14.05 -6.77
N PHE A 201 -5.27 -14.20 -5.98
CA PHE A 201 -5.27 -15.06 -4.80
C PHE A 201 -5.78 -14.33 -3.55
N ASP A 202 -6.62 -14.97 -2.75
CA ASP A 202 -7.21 -14.36 -1.56
C ASP A 202 -7.35 -15.35 -0.40
N THR A 203 -6.44 -15.26 0.57
CA THR A 203 -6.51 -16.09 1.78
C THR A 203 -7.74 -15.79 2.63
N THR A 204 -8.33 -14.59 2.52
CA THR A 204 -9.55 -14.23 3.28
C THR A 204 -10.84 -14.80 2.67
N ARG A 205 -10.77 -15.20 1.40
CA ARG A 205 -11.82 -15.96 0.70
C ARG A 205 -11.73 -17.46 0.96
N GLY A 206 -10.59 -17.94 1.47
CA GLY A 206 -10.30 -19.35 1.70
C GLY A 206 -9.54 -20.03 0.56
N ASP A 207 -8.90 -19.26 -0.34
CA ASP A 207 -8.06 -19.83 -1.39
C ASP A 207 -6.91 -20.64 -0.79
N THR A 208 -6.58 -21.76 -1.44
CA THR A 208 -5.59 -22.75 -1.00
C THR A 208 -4.29 -22.68 -1.80
N ASN A 209 -3.25 -23.42 -1.41
CA ASN A 209 -2.03 -23.52 -2.21
C ASN A 209 -2.31 -24.18 -3.58
N GLU A 210 -3.31 -25.05 -3.69
CA GLU A 210 -3.79 -25.60 -4.96
C GLU A 210 -4.37 -24.50 -5.86
N ASP A 211 -5.14 -23.56 -5.30
CA ASP A 211 -5.64 -22.39 -6.04
C ASP A 211 -4.51 -21.48 -6.49
N TRP A 212 -3.55 -21.21 -5.61
CA TRP A 212 -2.35 -20.43 -5.93
C TRP A 212 -1.59 -21.03 -7.12
N VAL A 213 -1.34 -22.34 -7.08
CA VAL A 213 -0.68 -23.09 -8.15
C VAL A 213 -1.44 -22.92 -9.46
N ARG A 214 -2.75 -23.14 -9.43
CA ARG A 214 -3.63 -23.01 -10.61
C ARG A 214 -3.62 -21.60 -11.17
N LEU A 215 -3.72 -20.58 -10.32
CA LEU A 215 -3.70 -19.17 -10.71
C LEU A 215 -2.37 -18.81 -11.39
N LEU A 216 -1.23 -19.22 -10.85
CA LEU A 216 0.07 -18.97 -11.46
C LEU A 216 0.22 -19.67 -12.82
N ASP A 217 -0.25 -20.91 -12.96
CA ASP A 217 -0.17 -21.65 -14.22
C ASP A 217 -1.06 -21.06 -15.31
N GLN A 218 -2.21 -20.54 -14.93
CA GLN A 218 -3.21 -19.96 -15.84
C GLN A 218 -3.06 -18.45 -16.05
N ALA A 219 -2.10 -17.81 -15.38
CA ALA A 219 -1.91 -16.36 -15.45
C ALA A 219 -1.70 -15.89 -16.90
N VAL A 220 -2.49 -14.89 -17.31
CA VAL A 220 -2.39 -14.22 -18.61
C VAL A 220 -1.65 -12.89 -18.52
N SER A 221 -1.57 -12.33 -17.31
CA SER A 221 -0.79 -11.14 -16.97
C SER A 221 0.61 -11.55 -16.51
N PRO A 222 1.64 -10.70 -16.72
CA PRO A 222 2.95 -10.90 -16.09
C PRO A 222 2.90 -10.73 -14.57
N ILE A 223 1.82 -10.16 -14.01
CA ILE A 223 1.63 -9.92 -12.58
C ILE A 223 0.52 -10.82 -12.02
N MET A 224 0.78 -11.45 -10.87
CA MET A 224 -0.27 -12.02 -10.04
C MET A 224 -0.54 -11.09 -8.86
N ASP A 225 -1.81 -10.75 -8.72
CA ASP A 225 -2.34 -10.06 -7.54
C ASP A 225 -2.67 -11.08 -6.45
N ALA A 226 -2.39 -10.72 -5.21
CA ALA A 226 -2.80 -11.51 -4.06
C ALA A 226 -3.12 -10.64 -2.85
N ARG A 227 -3.97 -11.12 -1.94
CA ARG A 227 -4.22 -10.43 -0.67
C ARG A 227 -4.39 -11.35 0.52
N GLY A 228 -4.07 -10.77 1.67
CA GLY A 228 -4.40 -11.26 2.99
C GLY A 228 -5.39 -10.35 3.71
N LYS A 229 -5.38 -10.45 5.04
CA LYS A 229 -6.16 -9.60 5.93
C LYS A 229 -5.65 -8.16 5.94
N TYR A 230 -4.33 -7.96 5.91
CA TYR A 230 -3.70 -6.64 6.07
C TYR A 230 -2.85 -6.21 4.87
N ILE A 231 -2.50 -7.13 3.97
CA ILE A 231 -1.70 -6.83 2.78
C ILE A 231 -2.44 -7.12 1.47
N GLN A 232 -2.13 -6.34 0.45
CA GLN A 232 -2.29 -6.66 -0.96
C GLN A 232 -0.91 -6.66 -1.61
N VAL A 233 -0.63 -7.62 -2.48
CA VAL A 233 0.61 -7.69 -3.25
C VAL A 233 0.37 -7.80 -4.75
N ALA A 234 1.29 -7.24 -5.54
CA ALA A 234 1.32 -7.37 -7.00
C ALA A 234 2.75 -7.62 -7.47
N TYR A 235 3.07 -8.89 -7.71
CA TYR A 235 4.42 -9.34 -8.06
C TYR A 235 4.47 -10.13 -9.37
N PRO A 236 5.63 -10.16 -10.06
CA PRO A 236 5.77 -10.91 -11.29
C PRO A 236 5.55 -12.41 -11.10
N VAL A 237 4.72 -12.98 -11.97
CA VAL A 237 4.42 -14.43 -12.01
C VAL A 237 5.71 -15.25 -12.10
N GLU A 238 6.72 -14.76 -12.82
CA GLU A 238 8.02 -15.43 -12.95
C GLU A 238 8.70 -15.67 -11.60
N PHE A 239 8.69 -14.69 -10.69
CA PHE A 239 9.37 -14.80 -9.40
C PHE A 239 8.52 -15.59 -8.40
N LEU A 240 7.19 -15.43 -8.45
CA LEU A 240 6.27 -16.22 -7.64
C LEU A 240 6.36 -17.72 -7.99
N LYS A 241 6.46 -18.06 -9.29
CA LYS A 241 6.72 -19.44 -9.74
C LYS A 241 8.09 -19.95 -9.30
N LYS A 242 9.07 -19.06 -9.17
CA LYS A 242 10.45 -19.44 -8.82
C LYS A 242 10.67 -19.66 -7.32
N PHE A 243 10.09 -18.81 -6.47
CA PHE A 243 10.40 -18.79 -5.04
C PHE A 243 9.23 -19.26 -4.15
N THR A 244 8.02 -19.35 -4.71
CA THR A 244 6.79 -19.51 -3.92
C THR A 244 5.75 -20.36 -4.64
N ARG A 245 6.18 -21.28 -5.51
CA ARG A 245 5.31 -21.95 -6.49
C ARG A 245 4.07 -22.60 -5.88
N ASP A 246 4.21 -23.15 -4.69
CA ASP A 246 3.26 -23.99 -3.95
C ASP A 246 3.07 -23.52 -2.49
N ARG A 247 3.50 -22.29 -2.17
CA ARG A 247 3.51 -21.72 -0.80
C ARG A 247 2.84 -20.35 -0.72
N GLY A 248 1.77 -20.14 -1.49
CA GLY A 248 1.07 -18.86 -1.60
C GLY A 248 0.43 -18.44 -0.28
N THR A 249 -0.24 -19.37 0.41
CA THR A 249 -0.85 -19.14 1.72
C THR A 249 0.20 -18.73 2.75
N GLU A 250 1.35 -19.40 2.78
CA GLU A 250 2.46 -19.12 3.69
C GLU A 250 3.05 -17.73 3.43
N LEU A 251 3.20 -17.32 2.17
CA LEU A 251 3.71 -16.00 1.83
C LEU A 251 2.78 -14.89 2.32
N ILE A 252 1.48 -14.99 2.01
CA ILE A 252 0.51 -13.99 2.42
C ILE A 252 0.38 -13.93 3.95
N ASN A 253 0.38 -15.08 4.63
CA ASN A 253 0.35 -15.15 6.08
C ASN A 253 1.63 -14.57 6.72
N ALA A 254 2.79 -14.73 6.09
CA ALA A 254 4.04 -14.14 6.56
C ALA A 254 3.97 -12.60 6.54
N TYR A 255 3.43 -12.02 5.47
CA TYR A 255 3.21 -10.58 5.40
C TYR A 255 2.18 -10.08 6.42
N ASP A 256 1.03 -10.76 6.54
CA ASP A 256 0.00 -10.40 7.51
C ASP A 256 0.54 -10.49 8.95
N LYS A 257 1.42 -11.45 9.25
CA LYS A 257 2.13 -11.53 10.54
C LYS A 257 2.99 -10.29 10.77
N LEU A 258 3.82 -9.90 9.80
CA LEU A 258 4.69 -8.73 9.92
C LEU A 258 3.90 -7.44 10.09
N ILE A 259 2.86 -7.21 9.28
CA ILE A 259 2.00 -6.02 9.41
C ILE A 259 1.22 -6.05 10.73
N GLY A 260 0.72 -7.22 11.15
CA GLY A 260 0.04 -7.40 12.43
C GLY A 260 0.91 -6.99 13.62
N ILE A 261 2.20 -7.35 13.60
CA ILE A 261 3.17 -6.90 14.62
C ILE A 261 3.30 -5.37 14.64
N GLN A 262 3.30 -4.72 13.48
CA GLN A 262 3.37 -3.25 13.42
C GLN A 262 2.06 -2.59 13.92
N TYR A 263 0.90 -3.14 13.56
CA TYR A 263 -0.40 -2.69 14.08
C TYR A 263 -0.51 -2.84 15.59
N GLN A 264 0.04 -3.92 16.15
CA GLN A 264 0.16 -4.09 17.60
C GLN A 264 1.01 -2.99 18.21
N LEU A 265 2.21 -2.72 17.67
CA LEU A 265 3.10 -1.68 18.18
C LEU A 265 2.47 -0.28 18.14
N MET A 266 1.63 0.00 17.15
CA MET A 266 0.87 1.25 17.03
C MET A 266 -0.35 1.35 17.96
N GLY A 267 -0.69 0.27 18.68
CA GLY A 267 -1.89 0.17 19.50
C GLY A 267 -3.18 -0.02 18.71
N LEU A 268 -3.12 -0.28 17.40
CA LEU A 268 -4.34 -0.36 16.58
C LEU A 268 -5.20 -1.56 16.93
N GLU A 269 -4.60 -2.69 17.31
CA GLU A 269 -5.36 -3.84 17.79
C GLU A 269 -6.00 -3.54 19.17
N LYS A 270 -5.19 -3.09 20.13
CA LYS A 270 -5.61 -2.77 21.51
C LYS A 270 -6.77 -1.76 21.56
N TYR A 271 -6.73 -0.75 20.71
CA TYR A 271 -7.72 0.34 20.69
C TYR A 271 -8.78 0.19 19.59
N GLY A 272 -8.85 -0.94 18.87
CA GLY A 272 -9.87 -1.20 17.86
C GLY A 272 -9.81 -0.29 16.63
N LYS A 273 -8.59 0.08 16.21
CA LYS A 273 -8.30 1.03 15.12
C LYS A 273 -7.62 0.40 13.90
N ILE A 274 -7.61 -0.93 13.78
CA ILE A 274 -7.08 -1.60 12.59
C ILE A 274 -7.85 -1.11 11.36
N PRO A 275 -7.18 -0.51 10.35
CA PRO A 275 -7.86 0.01 9.17
C PRO A 275 -8.37 -1.13 8.29
N LYS A 276 -9.47 -0.88 7.58
CA LYS A 276 -9.96 -1.79 6.53
C LYS A 276 -9.08 -1.76 5.26
N ASN A 277 -8.35 -0.68 5.06
CA ASN A 277 -7.39 -0.57 3.96
C ASN A 277 -6.19 -1.50 4.19
N ARG A 278 -5.70 -2.12 3.12
CA ARG A 278 -4.48 -2.92 3.18
C ARG A 278 -3.25 -2.09 2.82
N VAL A 279 -2.09 -2.54 3.27
CA VAL A 279 -0.81 -2.08 2.71
C VAL A 279 -0.65 -2.70 1.34
N PHE A 280 -0.24 -1.91 0.33
CA PHE A 280 0.08 -2.43 -1.00
C PHE A 280 1.58 -2.64 -1.15
N ALA A 281 2.01 -3.86 -1.49
CA ALA A 281 3.38 -4.17 -1.83
C ALA A 281 3.49 -4.59 -3.29
N ARG A 282 4.42 -3.99 -4.03
CA ARG A 282 4.52 -4.23 -5.47
C ARG A 282 5.95 -4.32 -5.95
N VAL A 283 6.11 -4.79 -7.19
CA VAL A 283 7.37 -4.68 -7.91
C VAL A 283 7.61 -3.28 -8.46
N ASN A 284 8.88 -2.89 -8.58
CA ASN A 284 9.34 -1.75 -9.35
C ASN A 284 10.65 -2.11 -10.09
N PHE A 285 11.06 -1.29 -11.05
CA PHE A 285 12.30 -1.52 -11.81
C PHE A 285 13.25 -0.31 -11.82
N ASN A 286 13.13 0.57 -10.82
CA ASN A 286 13.89 1.82 -10.72
C ASN A 286 14.82 1.86 -9.49
N TYR A 287 14.34 1.46 -8.31
CA TYR A 287 15.04 1.56 -7.03
C TYR A 287 14.93 0.25 -6.22
N TYR A 288 15.88 0.05 -5.30
CA TYR A 288 16.02 -1.16 -4.51
C TYR A 288 14.76 -1.49 -3.68
N MET A 289 14.45 -0.65 -2.68
CA MET A 289 13.25 -0.73 -1.87
C MET A 289 12.84 0.70 -1.51
N PHE A 290 11.54 1.00 -1.52
CA PHE A 290 11.03 2.29 -1.08
C PHE A 290 9.55 2.22 -0.75
N ARG A 291 9.06 3.29 -0.12
CA ARG A 291 7.66 3.59 0.09
C ARG A 291 7.28 4.88 -0.63
N ASP A 292 6.10 4.91 -1.24
CA ASP A 292 5.52 6.12 -1.84
C ASP A 292 4.01 6.24 -1.55
N GLY A 293 3.32 7.13 -2.26
CA GLY A 293 1.89 7.37 -2.04
C GLY A 293 0.97 6.25 -2.52
N ASP A 294 1.50 5.18 -3.11
CA ASP A 294 0.75 4.01 -3.57
C ASP A 294 1.03 2.76 -2.71
N GLY A 295 2.03 2.80 -1.81
CA GLY A 295 2.40 1.68 -0.94
C GLY A 295 3.91 1.47 -0.91
N VAL A 296 4.35 0.24 -0.66
CA VAL A 296 5.75 -0.16 -0.69
C VAL A 296 6.11 -0.82 -2.03
N ALA A 297 7.35 -0.67 -2.46
CA ALA A 297 7.86 -1.16 -3.72
C ALA A 297 9.23 -1.81 -3.57
N TYR A 298 9.44 -2.90 -4.30
CA TYR A 298 10.64 -3.73 -4.24
C TYR A 298 11.17 -4.02 -5.64
N LEU A 299 12.50 -3.97 -5.82
CA LEU A 299 13.13 -4.13 -7.12
C LEU A 299 12.82 -5.49 -7.75
N GLY A 300 12.40 -5.50 -9.00
CA GLY A 300 12.09 -6.69 -9.80
C GLY A 300 13.32 -7.40 -10.32
N ASP A 301 14.25 -7.74 -9.43
CA ASP A 301 15.41 -8.59 -9.73
C ASP A 301 15.38 -9.88 -8.90
N ASN A 302 16.24 -10.83 -9.27
CA ASN A 302 16.25 -12.14 -8.63
C ASN A 302 16.58 -12.08 -7.12
N GLY A 303 17.43 -11.15 -6.69
CA GLY A 303 17.85 -11.06 -5.29
C GLY A 303 16.74 -10.49 -4.41
N THR A 304 16.20 -9.35 -4.81
CA THR A 304 15.15 -8.62 -4.10
C THR A 304 13.84 -9.37 -4.13
N MET A 305 13.47 -9.95 -5.27
CA MET A 305 12.26 -10.78 -5.34
C MET A 305 12.40 -12.06 -4.52
N ARG A 306 13.58 -12.68 -4.42
CA ARG A 306 13.79 -13.80 -3.47
C ARG A 306 13.59 -13.37 -2.01
N MET A 307 14.03 -12.16 -1.64
CA MET A 307 13.87 -11.65 -0.28
C MET A 307 12.41 -11.45 0.09
N VAL A 308 11.61 -10.89 -0.83
CA VAL A 308 10.22 -10.56 -0.51
C VAL A 308 9.23 -11.66 -0.85
N THR A 309 9.46 -12.51 -1.85
CA THR A 309 8.48 -13.54 -2.27
C THR A 309 8.69 -14.91 -1.60
N ASP A 310 9.86 -15.22 -1.04
CA ASP A 310 10.04 -16.48 -0.31
C ASP A 310 9.53 -16.35 1.15
N PRO A 311 8.47 -17.08 1.56
CA PRO A 311 7.85 -16.95 2.88
C PRO A 311 8.81 -17.16 4.05
N GLU A 312 9.85 -17.99 3.87
CA GLU A 312 10.84 -18.19 4.92
C GLU A 312 11.84 -17.04 4.99
N ASN A 313 12.26 -16.51 3.84
CA ASN A 313 13.25 -15.43 3.81
C ASN A 313 12.65 -14.14 4.32
N VAL A 314 11.40 -13.80 3.95
CA VAL A 314 10.77 -12.53 4.35
C VAL A 314 10.63 -12.40 5.88
N LEU A 315 10.65 -13.51 6.62
CA LEU A 315 10.61 -13.53 8.08
C LEU A 315 11.99 -13.57 8.75
N LYS A 316 13.09 -13.58 8.00
CA LYS A 316 14.46 -13.78 8.52
C LYS A 316 15.42 -12.66 8.09
N GLY A 317 16.35 -12.34 8.98
CA GLY A 317 17.51 -11.48 8.73
C GLY A 317 17.18 -10.15 8.04
N ASP A 318 17.99 -9.81 7.04
CA ASP A 318 17.88 -8.54 6.32
C ASP A 318 16.62 -8.44 5.45
N ALA A 319 16.03 -9.56 5.02
CA ALA A 319 14.76 -9.56 4.29
C ALA A 319 13.59 -9.14 5.19
N CYS A 320 13.53 -9.67 6.42
CA CYS A 320 12.58 -9.20 7.44
C CYS A 320 12.78 -7.72 7.76
N TRP A 321 14.04 -7.28 7.90
CA TRP A 321 14.35 -5.88 8.14
C TRP A 321 13.88 -5.00 6.98
N GLY A 322 14.27 -5.33 5.74
CA GLY A 322 13.96 -4.53 4.56
C GLY A 322 12.46 -4.41 4.33
N PHE A 323 11.71 -5.53 4.41
CA PHE A 323 10.27 -5.49 4.29
C PHE A 323 9.63 -4.63 5.40
N SER A 324 10.02 -4.87 6.66
CA SER A 324 9.42 -4.18 7.82
C SER A 324 9.78 -2.69 7.85
N HIS A 325 10.95 -2.30 7.35
CA HIS A 325 11.40 -0.91 7.26
C HIS A 325 10.51 -0.11 6.31
N GLU A 326 10.23 -0.63 5.11
CA GLU A 326 9.36 0.06 4.15
C GLU A 326 7.90 0.11 4.60
N VAL A 327 7.39 -0.99 5.18
CA VAL A 327 6.05 -0.97 5.79
C VAL A 327 6.02 -0.03 6.98
N GLY A 328 7.11 0.07 7.74
CA GLY A 328 7.27 1.03 8.84
C GLY A 328 7.13 2.47 8.38
N HIS A 329 7.56 2.81 7.15
CA HIS A 329 7.33 4.12 6.53
C HIS A 329 5.85 4.38 6.17
N VAL A 330 5.03 3.34 5.99
CA VAL A 330 3.56 3.49 5.86
C VAL A 330 2.95 3.79 7.23
N MET A 331 3.44 3.11 8.27
CA MET A 331 2.96 3.19 9.65
C MET A 331 3.54 4.36 10.46
N GLN A 332 4.45 5.12 9.85
CA GLN A 332 5.20 6.16 10.53
C GLN A 332 4.29 7.32 10.96
N MET A 333 4.10 7.44 12.27
CA MET A 333 3.21 8.41 12.87
C MET A 333 3.88 9.79 12.99
N ARG A 334 3.17 10.85 12.59
CA ARG A 334 3.71 12.22 12.53
C ARG A 334 4.24 12.72 13.89
N PRO A 335 3.49 12.61 15.02
CA PRO A 335 4.04 12.91 16.34
C PRO A 335 5.28 12.13 16.80
N MET A 336 5.62 11.03 16.15
CA MET A 336 6.82 10.26 16.43
C MET A 336 7.99 10.63 15.48
N THR A 337 7.76 11.55 14.54
CA THR A 337 8.63 11.78 13.39
C THR A 337 8.77 13.28 13.09
N TRP A 338 9.52 13.97 13.94
CA TRP A 338 10.01 15.32 13.62
C TRP A 338 11.19 15.26 12.63
N GLY A 339 11.57 16.40 12.05
CA GLY A 339 12.70 16.47 11.13
C GLY A 339 13.97 15.81 11.68
N GLY A 340 14.59 14.93 10.89
CA GLY A 340 15.74 14.12 11.28
C GLY A 340 15.40 12.73 11.83
N MET A 341 14.12 12.35 11.82
CA MET A 341 13.61 11.07 12.33
C MET A 341 12.98 10.18 11.25
N THR A 342 12.92 10.62 9.98
CA THR A 342 12.25 9.85 8.92
C THR A 342 12.82 8.45 8.77
N GLU A 343 14.15 8.28 8.85
CA GLU A 343 14.82 6.97 8.81
C GLU A 343 15.12 6.37 10.20
N VAL A 344 14.49 6.90 11.24
CA VAL A 344 14.69 6.47 12.63
C VAL A 344 13.41 5.86 13.18
N SER A 345 12.30 6.60 13.17
CA SER A 345 11.07 6.19 13.85
C SER A 345 10.41 4.97 13.19
N ASN A 346 10.54 4.81 11.88
CA ASN A 346 10.10 3.58 11.18
C ASN A 346 10.85 2.34 11.68
N ASN A 347 12.11 2.47 12.07
CA ASN A 347 12.93 1.33 12.48
C ASN A 347 12.54 0.76 13.85
N ILE A 348 11.69 1.45 14.64
CA ILE A 348 11.06 0.85 15.83
C ILE A 348 10.16 -0.33 15.39
N PHE A 349 9.44 -0.19 14.27
CA PHE A 349 8.65 -1.28 13.69
C PHE A 349 9.54 -2.42 13.20
N SER A 350 10.68 -2.13 12.57
CA SER A 350 11.66 -3.13 12.12
C SER A 350 12.27 -3.91 13.28
N LEU A 351 12.63 -3.23 14.38
CA LEU A 351 13.14 -3.88 15.60
C LEU A 351 12.07 -4.76 16.25
N GLN A 352 10.83 -4.27 16.33
CA GLN A 352 9.72 -5.06 16.86
C GLN A 352 9.45 -6.30 16.01
N ALA A 353 9.45 -6.16 14.68
CA ALA A 353 9.29 -7.28 13.76
C ALA A 353 10.41 -8.30 13.97
N ALA A 354 11.68 -7.86 14.02
CA ALA A 354 12.83 -8.73 14.28
C ALA A 354 12.68 -9.50 15.61
N ALA A 355 12.38 -8.80 16.70
CA ALA A 355 12.19 -9.40 18.02
C ALA A 355 11.06 -10.45 18.03
N LYS A 356 9.90 -10.15 17.43
CA LYS A 356 8.73 -11.05 17.37
C LYS A 356 8.87 -12.21 16.38
N THR A 357 9.87 -12.18 15.51
CA THR A 357 10.20 -13.25 14.56
C THR A 357 11.44 -14.04 14.94
N GLY A 358 12.08 -13.72 16.07
CA GLY A 358 13.27 -14.41 16.56
C GLY A 358 14.57 -14.01 15.87
N ASN A 359 14.59 -12.88 15.16
CA ASN A 359 15.79 -12.34 14.56
C ASN A 359 16.63 -11.55 15.56
N GLU A 360 17.95 -11.60 15.40
CA GLU A 360 18.86 -10.74 16.16
C GLU A 360 18.59 -9.26 15.84
N SER A 361 18.54 -8.43 16.88
CA SER A 361 18.42 -6.99 16.73
C SER A 361 19.58 -6.40 15.95
N ARG A 362 19.26 -5.51 15.01
CA ARG A 362 20.27 -4.78 14.23
C ARG A 362 21.11 -3.84 15.10
N LEU A 363 20.53 -3.29 16.18
CA LEU A 363 21.27 -2.47 17.15
C LEU A 363 22.35 -3.30 17.87
N LYS A 364 22.00 -4.52 18.27
CA LYS A 364 22.94 -5.46 18.91
C LYS A 364 24.05 -5.86 17.95
N ARG A 365 23.68 -6.34 16.76
CA ARG A 365 24.61 -6.81 15.72
C ARG A 365 25.63 -5.74 15.31
N GLN A 366 25.24 -4.47 15.30
CA GLN A 366 26.09 -3.35 14.90
C GLN A 366 26.86 -2.71 16.07
N GLY A 367 26.63 -3.13 17.31
CA GLY A 367 27.20 -2.49 18.51
C GLY A 367 26.69 -1.05 18.71
N SER A 368 25.47 -0.74 18.27
CA SER A 368 24.96 0.63 18.23
C SER A 368 24.76 1.23 19.62
N TYR A 369 24.50 0.42 20.64
CA TYR A 369 24.36 0.90 22.02
C TYR A 369 25.60 1.64 22.54
N ASP A 370 26.78 1.03 22.38
CA ASP A 370 28.04 1.65 22.81
C ASP A 370 28.39 2.87 21.96
N LYS A 371 28.18 2.77 20.65
CA LYS A 371 28.40 3.88 19.71
C LYS A 371 27.53 5.09 20.07
N ALA A 372 26.24 4.87 20.35
CA ALA A 372 25.30 5.92 20.72
C ALA A 372 25.67 6.58 22.05
N ARG A 373 25.99 5.79 23.08
CA ARG A 373 26.43 6.34 24.38
C ARG A 373 27.69 7.20 24.23
N LYS A 374 28.68 6.70 23.49
CA LYS A 374 29.93 7.43 23.24
C LYS A 374 29.72 8.72 22.45
N GLU A 375 28.89 8.68 21.40
CA GLU A 375 28.64 9.86 20.57
C GLU A 375 27.80 10.90 21.31
N ILE A 376 26.66 10.48 21.86
CA ILE A 376 25.63 11.41 22.35
C ILE A 376 25.86 11.77 23.82
N ILE A 377 26.00 10.78 24.70
CA ILE A 377 26.10 10.99 26.15
C ILE A 377 27.49 11.51 26.51
N ASP A 378 28.55 10.77 26.16
CA ASP A 378 29.93 11.16 26.50
C ASP A 378 30.36 12.40 25.72
N GLY A 379 29.95 12.50 24.46
CA GLY A 379 30.16 13.68 23.61
C GLY A 379 29.32 14.90 24.02
N LYS A 380 28.30 14.71 24.87
CA LYS A 380 27.40 15.75 25.39
C LYS A 380 26.71 16.59 24.31
N ILE A 381 26.51 16.03 23.12
CA ILE A 381 25.85 16.70 21.99
C ILE A 381 24.32 16.66 22.14
N ALA A 382 23.61 17.45 21.34
CA ALA A 382 22.16 17.32 21.23
C ALA A 382 21.80 16.02 20.51
N TYR A 383 20.69 15.39 20.91
CA TYR A 383 20.16 14.19 20.25
C TYR A 383 20.06 14.36 18.72
N LEU A 384 19.59 15.54 18.31
CA LEU A 384 19.39 15.92 16.91
C LEU A 384 20.68 15.99 16.09
N GLN A 385 21.84 16.18 16.73
CA GLN A 385 23.13 16.33 16.07
C GLN A 385 23.78 14.99 15.70
N SER A 386 23.35 13.88 16.30
CA SER A 386 23.81 12.57 15.86
C SER A 386 23.42 12.38 14.39
N LYS A 387 24.37 11.94 13.55
CA LYS A 387 24.10 11.70 12.12
C LYS A 387 23.71 10.25 11.84
N ASP A 388 24.02 9.34 12.76
CA ASP A 388 23.73 7.93 12.62
C ASP A 388 22.29 7.62 13.07
N VAL A 389 21.48 7.13 12.14
CA VAL A 389 20.08 6.76 12.38
C VAL A 389 19.95 5.70 13.47
N PHE A 390 20.93 4.79 13.60
CA PHE A 390 20.92 3.74 14.61
C PHE A 390 21.31 4.27 15.98
N ASN A 391 22.17 5.29 16.06
CA ASN A 391 22.47 5.93 17.34
C ASN A 391 21.25 6.67 17.88
N LYS A 392 20.49 7.33 17.00
CA LYS A 392 19.20 7.95 17.36
C LYS A 392 18.14 6.91 17.78
N LEU A 393 18.15 5.73 17.17
CA LEU A 393 17.19 4.67 17.47
C LEU A 393 17.39 4.04 18.86
N VAL A 394 18.63 4.02 19.38
CA VAL A 394 18.98 3.43 20.68
C VAL A 394 18.10 3.93 21.83
N PRO A 395 18.00 5.25 22.14
CA PRO A 395 17.17 5.71 23.26
C PRO A 395 15.69 5.34 23.10
N LEU A 396 15.17 5.33 21.87
CA LEU A 396 13.79 4.91 21.62
C LEU A 396 13.59 3.44 21.99
N TRP A 397 14.49 2.57 21.52
CA TRP A 397 14.39 1.14 21.81
C TRP A 397 14.71 0.79 23.28
N GLN A 398 15.59 1.54 23.95
CA GLN A 398 15.83 1.37 25.39
C GLN A 398 14.56 1.60 26.24
N LEU A 399 13.75 2.60 25.89
CA LEU A 399 12.45 2.80 26.55
C LEU A 399 11.55 1.58 26.37
N HIS A 400 11.48 1.03 25.15
CA HIS A 400 10.73 -0.20 24.90
C HIS A 400 11.24 -1.38 25.74
N LEU A 401 12.54 -1.66 25.72
CA LEU A 401 13.13 -2.77 26.48
C LEU A 401 12.90 -2.63 27.99
N TYR A 402 13.00 -1.42 28.53
CA TYR A 402 12.77 -1.15 29.94
C TYR A 402 11.30 -1.37 30.29
N PHE A 403 10.39 -0.64 29.65
CA PHE A 403 8.99 -0.61 30.07
C PHE A 403 8.26 -1.93 29.79
N THR A 404 8.59 -2.62 28.70
CA THR A 404 8.02 -3.95 28.44
C THR A 404 8.38 -4.99 29.50
N LYS A 405 9.54 -4.85 30.16
CA LYS A 405 9.97 -5.70 31.27
C LYS A 405 9.50 -5.19 32.65
N ASN A 406 9.08 -3.93 32.75
CA ASN A 406 8.75 -3.26 34.02
C ASN A 406 7.30 -2.79 34.05
N GLY A 407 6.35 -3.71 33.83
CA GLY A 407 4.92 -3.46 34.08
C GLY A 407 4.16 -2.70 32.99
N HIS A 408 4.82 -2.34 31.88
CA HIS A 408 4.22 -1.64 30.74
C HIS A 408 4.48 -2.39 29.41
N PRO A 409 3.94 -3.61 29.23
CA PRO A 409 4.14 -4.43 28.02
C PRO A 409 3.64 -3.72 26.74
N ASP A 410 2.68 -2.82 26.88
CA ASP A 410 2.09 -2.02 25.80
C ASP A 410 2.66 -0.59 25.74
N PHE A 411 3.90 -0.37 26.18
CA PHE A 411 4.50 0.97 26.23
C PHE A 411 4.32 1.79 24.94
N TYR A 412 4.77 1.29 23.79
CA TYR A 412 4.59 1.99 22.52
C TYR A 412 3.14 2.06 22.04
N PRO A 413 2.34 0.98 22.13
CA PRO A 413 0.89 1.07 21.87
C PRO A 413 0.23 2.25 22.59
N ASP A 414 0.52 2.41 23.88
CA ASP A 414 -0.11 3.43 24.73
C ASP A 414 0.47 4.83 24.47
N VAL A 415 1.79 4.94 24.25
CA VAL A 415 2.43 6.22 23.85
C VAL A 415 1.91 6.70 22.49
N MET A 416 1.81 5.81 21.50
CA MET A 416 1.32 6.19 20.18
C MET A 416 -0.16 6.57 20.21
N GLU A 417 -1.00 5.89 20.99
CA GLU A 417 -2.39 6.29 21.18
C GLU A 417 -2.52 7.60 21.96
N TYR A 418 -1.70 7.82 23.00
CA TYR A 418 -1.66 9.10 23.70
C TYR A 418 -1.34 10.25 22.74
N LEU A 419 -0.24 10.11 21.98
CA LEU A 419 0.16 11.13 21.01
C LEU A 419 -0.90 11.30 19.91
N ARG A 420 -1.55 10.22 19.49
CA ARG A 420 -2.61 10.29 18.47
C ARG A 420 -3.70 11.27 18.87
N ASN A 421 -4.11 11.22 20.14
CA ASN A 421 -5.22 12.02 20.66
C ASN A 421 -4.80 13.38 21.24
N ASN A 422 -3.54 13.55 21.67
CA ASN A 422 -3.13 14.72 22.46
C ASN A 422 -2.06 15.60 21.80
N ALA A 423 -1.27 15.10 20.85
CA ALA A 423 -0.18 15.86 20.24
C ALA A 423 -0.68 16.95 19.28
N GLY A 424 -0.01 18.10 19.20
CA GLY A 424 -0.33 19.18 18.27
C GLY A 424 -0.20 18.78 16.79
N ASN A 425 -0.66 19.61 15.85
CA ASN A 425 -0.48 19.36 14.42
C ASN A 425 0.55 20.34 13.85
N TYR A 426 1.80 19.89 13.72
CA TYR A 426 2.94 20.72 13.35
C TYR A 426 3.49 20.33 11.97
N GLY A 427 4.08 21.30 11.28
CA GLY A 427 4.77 21.13 10.01
C GLY A 427 6.05 21.95 9.98
N GLY A 428 6.99 21.59 9.10
CA GLY A 428 8.27 22.29 8.97
C GLY A 428 9.04 22.37 10.30
N ASN A 429 9.58 23.55 10.61
CA ASN A 429 10.40 23.78 11.80
C ASN A 429 9.62 23.60 13.12
N ASP A 430 8.29 23.73 13.12
CA ASP A 430 7.47 23.51 14.32
C ASP A 430 7.43 22.04 14.75
N THR A 431 7.81 21.09 13.88
CA THR A 431 7.83 19.67 14.22
C THR A 431 8.77 19.36 15.39
N ILE A 432 9.74 20.22 15.72
CA ILE A 432 10.55 20.09 16.93
C ILE A 432 9.72 19.97 18.22
N LYS A 433 8.51 20.55 18.25
CA LYS A 433 7.58 20.44 19.39
C LYS A 433 7.18 18.98 19.67
N TYR A 434 7.16 18.13 18.64
CA TYR A 434 6.89 16.69 18.81
C TYR A 434 7.93 15.98 19.68
N GLN A 435 9.19 16.43 19.67
CA GLN A 435 10.21 15.87 20.56
C GLN A 435 9.81 16.02 22.02
N PHE A 436 9.31 17.20 22.41
CA PHE A 436 8.88 17.49 23.79
C PHE A 436 7.55 16.83 24.13
N GLU A 437 6.61 16.77 23.19
CA GLU A 437 5.36 16.03 23.37
C GLU A 437 5.61 14.52 23.53
N PHE A 438 6.57 13.95 22.80
CA PHE A 438 6.99 12.56 22.96
C PHE A 438 7.54 12.28 24.35
N ILE A 439 8.39 13.17 24.89
CA ILE A 439 8.92 13.06 26.27
C ILE A 439 7.76 13.08 27.28
N LYS A 440 6.84 14.04 27.16
CA LYS A 440 5.66 14.15 28.03
C LYS A 440 4.78 12.91 27.94
N ALA A 441 4.53 12.39 26.74
CA ALA A 441 3.74 11.18 26.51
C ALA A 441 4.38 9.95 27.17
N CYS A 442 5.69 9.77 27.01
CA CYS A 442 6.42 8.68 27.67
C CYS A 442 6.27 8.75 29.19
N CYS A 443 6.44 9.94 29.78
CA CYS A 443 6.29 10.13 31.23
C CYS A 443 4.85 9.90 31.69
N ASP A 444 3.86 10.40 30.95
CA ASP A 444 2.45 10.30 31.35
C ASP A 444 1.88 8.90 31.24
N VAL A 445 2.25 8.15 30.19
CA VAL A 445 1.80 6.77 29.98
C VAL A 445 2.38 5.85 31.05
N THR A 446 3.65 6.05 31.39
CA THR A 446 4.37 5.18 32.32
C THR A 446 4.31 5.66 33.77
N LYS A 447 3.73 6.84 34.01
CA LYS A 447 3.72 7.52 35.31
C LYS A 447 5.12 7.56 35.93
N THR A 448 6.13 7.80 35.10
CA THR A 448 7.55 7.79 35.49
C THR A 448 8.20 9.10 35.04
N ASP A 449 8.98 9.73 35.91
CA ASP A 449 9.83 10.85 35.55
C ASP A 449 11.07 10.35 34.77
N LEU A 450 11.10 10.65 33.47
CA LEU A 450 12.16 10.31 32.54
C LEU A 450 13.10 11.50 32.24
N THR A 451 13.05 12.57 33.03
CA THR A 451 13.84 13.79 32.79
C THR A 451 15.32 13.47 32.69
N ASP A 452 15.87 12.67 33.61
CA ASP A 452 17.30 12.31 33.63
C ASP A 452 17.70 11.50 32.39
N PHE A 453 16.82 10.60 31.92
CA PHE A 453 17.04 9.79 30.73
C PHE A 453 17.14 10.67 29.47
N PHE A 454 16.17 11.56 29.27
CA PHE A 454 16.13 12.46 28.12
C PHE A 454 17.22 13.54 28.18
N GLU A 455 17.61 13.98 29.38
CA GLU A 455 18.76 14.88 29.58
C GLU A 455 20.06 14.24 29.12
N LYS A 456 20.35 13.01 29.58
CA LYS A 456 21.56 12.27 29.20
C LYS A 456 21.64 12.04 27.70
N TRP A 457 20.52 11.67 27.07
CA TRP A 457 20.45 11.48 25.62
C TRP A 457 20.39 12.80 24.81
N GLY A 458 20.51 13.96 25.46
CA GLY A 458 20.67 15.24 24.77
C GLY A 458 19.38 15.81 24.17
N PHE A 459 18.19 15.34 24.60
CA PHE A 459 16.90 15.86 24.13
C PHE A 459 16.60 17.28 24.66
N PHE A 460 17.23 17.68 25.76
CA PHE A 460 17.06 19.01 26.37
C PHE A 460 18.18 20.00 26.04
N LYS A 461 19.06 19.67 25.08
CA LYS A 461 20.11 20.59 24.62
C LYS A 461 19.50 21.74 23.83
N THR A 462 19.68 22.95 24.32
CA THR A 462 19.25 24.19 23.67
C THR A 462 20.21 24.58 22.55
N GLY A 463 19.71 25.22 21.49
CA GLY A 463 20.52 25.69 20.39
C GLY A 463 19.76 25.78 19.07
N GLN A 464 20.49 26.13 18.01
CA GLN A 464 20.00 26.08 16.63
C GLN A 464 20.60 24.86 15.94
N PHE A 465 19.77 24.08 15.25
CA PHE A 465 20.15 22.84 14.59
C PHE A 465 19.63 22.83 13.16
N HIS A 466 20.53 22.68 12.20
CA HIS A 466 20.21 22.48 10.80
C HIS A 466 20.19 20.98 10.48
N ILE A 467 19.06 20.48 9.99
CA ILE A 467 18.85 19.06 9.74
C ILE A 467 18.31 18.88 8.31
N GLY A 468 19.04 18.12 7.50
CA GLY A 468 18.56 17.61 6.21
C GLY A 468 17.94 16.24 6.38
N ASP A 469 16.65 16.10 6.07
CA ASP A 469 15.89 14.85 6.17
C ASP A 469 14.69 14.88 5.21
N TYR A 470 14.95 14.62 3.92
CA TYR A 470 13.99 14.79 2.80
C TYR A 470 13.35 16.19 2.65
N ALA A 471 13.71 17.11 3.54
CA ALA A 471 13.49 18.55 3.56
C ALA A 471 14.59 19.18 4.44
N ASN A 472 14.68 20.49 4.47
CA ASN A 472 15.60 21.22 5.36
C ASN A 472 14.82 21.77 6.55
N TYR A 473 15.32 21.49 7.75
CA TYR A 473 14.76 21.95 9.01
C TYR A 473 15.78 22.81 9.76
N ASP A 474 15.35 23.98 10.18
CA ASP A 474 16.12 24.90 11.03
C ASP A 474 15.43 24.97 12.40
N PHE A 475 15.78 24.02 13.27
CA PHE A 475 15.20 23.95 14.60
C PHE A 475 15.86 24.90 15.56
N THR A 476 15.05 25.61 16.33
CA THR A 476 15.50 26.38 17.49
C THR A 476 14.91 25.74 18.74
N VAL A 477 15.77 25.17 19.58
CA VAL A 477 15.39 24.65 20.90
C VAL A 477 15.75 25.69 21.95
N THR A 478 14.74 26.30 22.56
CA THR A 478 14.94 27.39 23.53
C THR A 478 14.99 26.88 24.98
N PRO A 479 15.60 27.63 25.91
CA PRO A 479 15.56 27.34 27.34
C PRO A 479 14.12 27.24 27.89
N GLU A 480 13.19 28.02 27.36
CA GLU A 480 11.78 28.02 27.77
C GLU A 480 11.12 26.68 27.45
N MET A 481 11.28 26.14 26.23
CA MET A 481 10.72 24.84 25.85
C MET A 481 11.19 23.71 26.78
N VAL A 482 12.47 23.74 27.15
CA VAL A 482 13.07 22.79 28.09
C VAL A 482 12.50 22.97 29.50
N THR A 483 12.46 24.21 29.98
CA THR A 483 11.99 24.55 31.33
C THR A 483 10.51 24.20 31.50
N GLU A 484 9.67 24.54 30.52
CA GLU A 484 8.24 24.20 30.50
C GLU A 484 8.03 22.69 30.51
N THR A 485 8.81 21.94 29.75
CA THR A 485 8.70 20.47 29.71
C THR A 485 9.12 19.85 31.03
N LYS A 486 10.25 20.25 31.60
CA LYS A 486 10.71 19.76 32.91
C LYS A 486 9.74 20.14 34.02
N LYS A 487 9.26 21.40 34.05
CA LYS A 487 8.26 21.85 35.01
C LYS A 487 6.98 21.01 34.91
N TRP A 488 6.48 20.77 33.70
CA TRP A 488 5.30 19.93 33.50
C TRP A 488 5.50 18.53 34.08
N ILE A 489 6.68 17.91 33.90
CA ILE A 489 6.97 16.58 34.48
C ILE A 489 7.04 16.66 36.00
N THR A 490 7.75 17.64 36.56
CA THR A 490 7.86 17.84 38.01
C THR A 490 6.50 18.05 38.67
N ASP A 491 5.62 18.84 38.05
CA ASP A 491 4.28 19.12 38.56
C ASP A 491 3.39 17.86 38.63
N LYS A 492 3.73 16.80 37.87
CA LYS A 492 3.04 15.50 37.96
C LYS A 492 3.45 14.67 39.18
N SER A 493 4.58 14.99 39.81
CA SER A 493 5.13 14.24 40.96
C SER A 493 5.31 12.75 40.66
N TYR A 494 5.69 12.39 39.43
CA TYR A 494 5.97 11.01 39.06
C TYR A 494 7.28 10.51 39.69
N PRO A 495 7.35 9.26 40.15
CA PRO A 495 8.60 8.69 40.64
C PRO A 495 9.61 8.57 39.49
N LYS A 496 10.90 8.72 39.83
CA LYS A 496 11.98 8.38 38.89
C LYS A 496 12.11 6.86 38.74
N SER A 497 12.65 6.44 37.61
CA SER A 497 13.08 5.05 37.41
C SER A 497 14.11 4.64 38.47
N GLN A 498 13.98 3.44 39.02
CA GLN A 498 14.98 2.87 39.95
C GLN A 498 16.25 2.39 39.24
N THR A 499 16.17 2.18 37.92
CA THR A 499 17.30 1.73 37.08
C THR A 499 17.68 2.81 36.08
N ASP A 500 18.97 2.98 35.84
CA ASP A 500 19.45 3.87 34.78
C ASP A 500 19.18 3.27 33.38
N ILE A 501 18.11 3.72 32.74
CA ILE A 501 17.64 3.21 31.44
C ILE A 501 18.71 3.40 30.34
N THR A 502 19.56 4.43 30.44
CA THR A 502 20.59 4.71 29.41
C THR A 502 21.63 3.60 29.27
N GLY A 503 21.79 2.77 30.31
CA GLY A 503 22.70 1.62 30.32
C GLY A 503 22.12 0.35 29.67
N ILE A 504 20.84 0.30 29.32
CA ILE A 504 20.19 -0.91 28.83
C ILE A 504 20.68 -1.27 27.42
N SER A 505 20.87 -2.57 27.15
CA SER A 505 21.22 -3.16 25.86
C SER A 505 20.62 -4.57 25.76
N GLU A 506 20.53 -5.12 24.55
CA GLU A 506 19.90 -6.43 24.25
C GLU A 506 20.79 -7.66 24.38
#